data_AF-A0AAQ0QAF3-F1
#
_entry.id   AF-A0AAQ0QAF3-F1
#
_cell.length_a   1.000
_cell.length_b   1.000
_cell.length_c   1.000
_cell.angle_alpha   90.00
_cell.angle_beta   90.00
_cell.angle_gamma   90.00
#
_symmetry.space_group_name_H-M   'P 1'
#
loop_
_entity.id
_entity.type
_entity.pdbx_description
1 polymer ?
#
loop_
_entity_poly.entity_id
_entity_poly.type
_entity_poly.pdbx_seq_one_letter_code
_entity_poly.pdbx_strand_id
1 'polypeptide(L)'
;VVLDNASVHRCKLMRELRPIWEKRGLYLFFLPPYSPHLNIAEMLWRILKGKWLRPADYCSTESLLYATNRALAALGSELNINFAHAA
;
A
#
# COMPACT_ATOMS: atom_id res chain seq x y z
N VAL A 1 7.58 10.25 0.70
CA VAL A 1 6.67 9.14 1.06
C VAL A 1 5.28 9.69 1.26
N VAL A 2 4.26 9.07 0.67
CA VAL A 2 2.86 9.46 0.84
C VAL A 2 2.21 8.48 1.82
N LEU A 3 1.51 9.00 2.83
CA LEU A 3 0.85 8.23 3.88
C LEU A 3 -0.62 8.63 3.99
N ASP A 4 -1.46 7.68 4.42
CA ASP A 4 -2.80 7.98 4.87
C ASP A 4 -2.77 8.61 6.29
N ASN A 5 -3.96 8.80 6.87
CA ASN A 5 -4.12 9.41 8.18
C ASN A 5 -4.25 8.39 9.32
N ALA A 6 -3.80 7.14 9.15
CA ALA A 6 -3.85 6.16 10.24
C ALA A 6 -3.11 6.70 11.48
N SER A 7 -3.65 6.43 12.66
CA SER A 7 -3.16 6.96 13.94
C SER A 7 -1.66 6.68 14.17
N VAL A 8 -1.20 5.50 13.71
CA VAL A 8 0.21 5.10 13.75
C VAL A 8 1.14 6.03 12.94
N HIS A 9 0.66 6.62 11.84
CA HIS A 9 1.42 7.57 11.03
C HIS A 9 1.41 9.00 11.59
N ARG A 10 0.45 9.30 12.49
CA ARG A 10 0.30 10.61 13.16
C ARG A 10 0.78 10.60 14.62
N CYS A 11 1.31 9.48 15.10
CA CYS A 11 1.70 9.30 16.50
C CYS A 11 2.87 10.22 16.90
N LYS A 12 3.09 10.34 18.22
CA LYS A 12 4.16 11.18 18.80
C LYS A 12 5.54 10.82 18.22
N LEU A 13 5.85 9.52 18.13
CA LEU A 13 7.13 9.03 17.60
C LEU A 13 7.35 9.46 16.13
N MET A 14 6.32 9.40 15.29
CA MET A 14 6.40 9.86 13.90
C MET A 14 6.70 11.37 13.79
N ARG A 15 6.16 12.18 14.72
CA ARG A 15 6.43 13.62 14.77
C ARG A 15 7.86 13.91 15.21
N GLU A 16 8.38 13.16 16.19
CA GLU A 16 9.73 13.33 16.72
C GLU A 16 10.82 12.88 15.73
N LEU A 17 10.56 11.84 14.95
CA LEU A 17 11.52 11.34 13.96
C LEU A 17 11.51 12.14 12.65
N ARG A 18 10.43 12.86 12.35
CA ARG A 18 10.29 13.63 11.10
C ARG A 18 11.47 14.57 10.82
N PRO A 19 11.97 15.40 11.75
CA PRO A 19 13.10 16.30 11.46
C PRO A 19 14.39 15.54 11.10
N ILE A 20 14.60 14.35 11.68
CA ILE A 20 15.76 13.50 11.40
C ILE A 20 15.66 12.97 9.97
N TRP A 21 14.47 12.54 9.56
CA TRP A 21 14.22 12.05 8.21
C TRP A 21 14.28 13.15 7.15
N GLU A 22 13.72 14.32 7.44
CA GLU A 22 13.79 15.48 6.53
C GLU A 22 15.24 15.94 6.31
N LYS A 23 16.08 15.95 7.35
CA LYS A 23 17.51 16.22 7.22
C LYS A 23 18.25 15.20 6.33
N ARG A 24 17.70 13.99 6.19
CA ARG A 24 18.20 12.92 5.31
C ARG A 24 17.52 12.91 3.93
N GLY A 25 16.67 13.90 3.63
CA GLY A 25 15.96 14.03 2.36
C GLY A 25 14.66 13.22 2.25
N LEU A 26 14.16 12.63 3.34
CA LEU A 26 12.88 11.93 3.37
C LEU A 26 11.78 12.85 3.88
N TYR A 27 10.83 13.16 3.00
CA TYR A 27 9.67 14.00 3.30
C TYR A 27 8.39 13.16 3.37
N LEU A 28 7.55 13.44 4.37
CA LEU A 28 6.25 12.80 4.58
C LEU A 28 5.12 13.70 4.09
N PHE A 29 4.32 13.19 3.16
CA PHE A 29 3.12 13.83 2.66
C PHE A 29 1.90 13.03 3.13
N PHE A 30 0.91 13.72 3.67
CA PHE A 30 -0.32 13.09 4.15
C PHE A 30 -1.45 13.40 3.18
N LEU A 31 -2.18 12.37 2.76
CA LEU A 31 -3.37 12.54 1.95
C LEU A 31 -4.46 13.29 2.73
N PRO A 32 -5.43 13.96 2.06
CA PRO A 32 -6.61 14.48 2.72
C PRO A 32 -7.39 13.35 3.44
N PRO A 33 -8.10 13.64 4.53
CA PRO A 33 -8.96 12.65 5.19
C PRO A 33 -9.94 12.01 4.20
N TYR A 34 -10.27 10.73 4.44
CA TYR A 34 -11.26 9.98 3.64
C TYR A 34 -11.02 10.02 2.12
N SER A 35 -9.76 10.06 1.68
CA SER A 35 -9.39 10.09 0.26
C SER A 35 -8.70 8.80 -0.22
N PRO A 36 -9.36 7.62 -0.08
CA PRO A 36 -8.78 6.32 -0.46
C PRO A 36 -8.46 6.22 -1.96
N HIS A 37 -9.20 6.94 -2.79
CA HIS A 37 -9.00 7.01 -4.24
C HIS A 37 -7.65 7.64 -4.63
N LEU A 38 -7.06 8.47 -3.76
CA LEU A 38 -5.72 9.04 -3.96
C LEU A 38 -4.60 8.09 -3.48
N ASN A 39 -4.96 6.99 -2.80
CA ASN A 39 -4.00 6.04 -2.26
C ASN A 39 -3.78 4.87 -3.24
N ILE A 40 -2.69 4.94 -3.99
CA ILE A 40 -2.26 3.91 -4.96
C ILE A 40 -2.20 2.51 -4.32
N ALA A 41 -1.76 2.42 -3.06
CA ALA A 41 -1.68 1.14 -2.36
C ALA A 41 -3.05 0.50 -2.15
N GLU A 42 -4.11 1.30 -1.92
CA GLU A 42 -5.46 0.77 -1.78
C GLU A 42 -6.00 0.18 -3.08
N MET A 43 -5.71 0.81 -4.21
CA MET A 43 -6.08 0.23 -5.51
C MET A 43 -5.34 -1.08 -5.78
N LEU A 44 -4.04 -1.14 -5.46
CA LEU A 44 -3.26 -2.38 -5.54
C LEU A 44 -3.90 -3.49 -4.70
N TRP A 45 -4.21 -3.22 -3.43
CA TRP A 45 -4.82 -4.22 -2.55
C TRP A 45 -6.21 -4.65 -3.00
N ARG A 46 -7.01 -3.74 -3.55
CA ARG A 46 -8.33 -4.05 -4.12
C ARG A 46 -8.21 -5.02 -5.30
N ILE A 47 -7.27 -4.76 -6.21
CA ILE A 47 -7.03 -5.61 -7.38
C ILE A 47 -6.44 -6.95 -6.95
N LEU A 48 -5.45 -6.94 -6.06
CA LEU A 48 -4.80 -8.15 -5.57
C LEU A 48 -5.83 -9.13 -4.97
N LYS A 49 -6.66 -8.65 -4.03
CA LYS A 49 -7.67 -9.49 -3.37
C LYS A 49 -8.81 -9.91 -4.30
N GLY A 50 -9.21 -9.04 -5.22
CA GLY A 50 -10.40 -9.25 -6.05
C GLY A 50 -10.15 -9.92 -7.40
N LYS A 51 -8.91 -9.91 -7.89
CA LYS A 51 -8.57 -10.43 -9.23
C LYS A 51 -7.42 -11.43 -9.24
N TRP A 52 -6.42 -11.26 -8.37
CA TRP A 52 -5.20 -12.06 -8.45
C TRP A 52 -5.17 -13.22 -7.46
N LEU A 53 -5.68 -13.02 -6.25
CA LEU A 53 -5.87 -14.10 -5.29
C LEU A 53 -7.13 -14.91 -5.63
N ARG A 54 -7.04 -16.22 -5.49
CA ARG A 54 -8.14 -17.16 -5.67
C ARG A 54 -8.69 -17.56 -4.31
N PRO A 55 -9.96 -18.02 -4.21
CA PRO A 55 -10.53 -18.49 -2.95
C PRO A 55 -9.69 -19.54 -2.22
N ALA A 56 -9.07 -20.47 -2.97
CA ALA A 56 -8.20 -21.50 -2.40
C ALA A 56 -6.94 -20.94 -1.71
N ASP A 57 -6.48 -19.76 -2.12
CA ASP A 57 -5.29 -19.13 -1.53
C ASP A 57 -5.61 -18.61 -0.10
N TYR A 58 -6.89 -18.47 0.28
CA TYR A 58 -7.30 -18.06 1.63
C TYR A 58 -7.44 -19.22 2.63
N CYS A 59 -7.18 -20.47 2.21
CA CYS A 59 -7.38 -21.65 3.06
C CYS A 59 -6.39 -21.76 4.23
N SER A 60 -5.20 -21.18 4.13
CA SER A 60 -4.24 -21.09 5.24
C SER A 60 -3.42 -19.81 5.18
N THR A 61 -2.84 -19.42 6.32
CA THR A 61 -1.91 -18.30 6.38
C THR A 61 -0.73 -18.50 5.44
N GLU A 62 -0.15 -19.70 5.35
CA GLU A 62 0.98 -19.93 4.43
C GLU A 62 0.56 -19.79 2.97
N SER A 63 -0.61 -20.33 2.61
CA SER A 63 -1.14 -20.26 1.24
C SER A 63 -1.38 -18.81 0.83
N LEU A 64 -1.97 -18.02 1.73
CA LEU A 64 -2.25 -16.61 1.51
C LEU A 64 -0.98 -15.80 1.35
N LEU A 65 0.00 -16.01 2.24
CA LEU A 65 1.30 -15.33 2.18
C LEU A 65 2.05 -15.70 0.89
N TYR A 66 2.07 -16.98 0.52
CA TYR A 66 2.71 -17.45 -0.70
C TYR A 66 2.10 -16.81 -1.95
N ALA A 67 0.77 -16.89 -2.10
CA ALA A 67 0.07 -16.33 -3.25
C ALA A 67 0.20 -14.80 -3.32
N THR A 68 0.13 -14.11 -2.18
CA THR A 68 0.32 -12.65 -2.10
C THR A 68 1.72 -12.26 -2.54
N ASN A 69 2.77 -12.93 -2.05
CA ASN A 69 4.15 -12.65 -2.43
C ASN A 69 4.41 -12.92 -3.92
N ARG A 70 3.85 -14.01 -4.46
CA ARG A 70 3.93 -14.32 -5.89
C ARG A 70 3.27 -13.24 -6.75
N ALA A 71 2.07 -12.80 -6.37
CA ALA A 71 1.35 -11.75 -7.09
C ALA A 71 2.11 -10.41 -7.04
N LEU A 72 2.65 -10.04 -5.88
CA LEU A 72 3.45 -8.82 -5.75
C LEU A 72 4.78 -8.88 -6.53
N ALA A 73 5.45 -10.04 -6.57
CA ALA A 73 6.66 -10.23 -7.35
C ALA A 73 6.42 -10.16 -8.87
N ALA A 74 5.23 -10.54 -9.32
CA ALA A 74 4.82 -10.45 -10.72
C ALA A 74 4.33 -9.05 -11.14
N LEU A 75 4.16 -8.12 -10.19
CA LEU A 75 3.71 -6.76 -10.46
C LEU A 75 4.73 -6.00 -11.32
N GLY A 76 4.26 -5.34 -12.38
CA GLY A 76 5.09 -4.60 -13.33
C GLY A 76 5.74 -5.46 -14.42
N SER A 77 5.49 -6.77 -14.41
CA SER A 77 5.86 -7.69 -15.49
C SER A 77 4.61 -8.40 -16.02
N GLU A 78 4.26 -9.55 -15.44
CA GLU A 78 3.09 -10.35 -15.83
C GLU A 78 1.77 -9.71 -15.36
N LEU A 79 1.78 -9.00 -14.22
CA LEU A 79 0.62 -8.34 -13.65
C LEU A 79 0.78 -6.82 -13.72
N ASN A 80 -0.18 -6.13 -14.31
CA ASN A 80 -0.14 -4.68 -14.49
C ASN A 80 -1.40 -4.01 -13.95
N ILE A 81 -1.22 -2.82 -13.37
CA ILE A 81 -2.30 -1.95 -12.93
C ILE A 81 -2.13 -0.62 -13.65
N ASN A 82 -3.19 -0.15 -14.31
CA ASN A 82 -3.23 1.20 -14.83
C ASN A 82 -3.71 2.15 -13.72
N PHE A 83 -2.80 2.97 -13.20
CA PHE A 83 -3.10 3.95 -12.16
C PHE A 83 -3.71 5.25 -12.68
N ALA A 84 -3.70 5.50 -14.00
CA ALA A 84 -4.16 6.74 -14.61
C ALA A 84 -5.69 6.91 -14.62
N HIS A 85 -6.45 5.85 -14.33
CA HIS A 85 -7.92 5.88 -14.27
C HIS A 85 -8.46 5.95 -12.82
N ALA A 86 -7.61 6.25 -11.83
CA ALA A 86 -8.05 6.54 -10.48
C ALA A 86 -8.42 8.02 -10.34
N ALA A 87 -9.50 8.43 -11.02
CA ALA A 87 -10.16 9.72 -10.84
C ALA A 87 -11.67 9.52 -10.95
#